data_AF-A0A0G0WKS7-F1
#
_entry.id   AF-A0A0G0WKS7-F1
#
_cell.length_a   1.000
_cell.length_b   1.000
_cell.length_c   1.000
_cell.angle_alpha   90.00
_cell.angle_beta   90.00
_cell.angle_gamma   90.00
#
_symmetry.space_group_name_H-M   'P 1'
#
loop_
_entity.id
_entity.type
_entity.pdbx_description
1 polymer ?
#
loop_
_entity_poly.entity_id
_entity_poly.type
_entity_poly.pdbx_seq_one_letter_code
_entity_poly.pdbx_strand_id
1 'polypeptide(L)'
;IRYEKNGGELRIKNRKKKCDLASSNIVILADGKVSMCCYDYKGQYIYGNALENKLKDFWQLPDIRKKRDLAKTRKYPLCQVCANY
;
A
#
# COMPACT_ATOMS: atom_id res chain seq x y z
N ILE A 1 11.45 -1.86 19.76
CA ILE A 1 10.50 -2.99 19.58
C ILE A 1 9.19 -2.46 19.01
N ARG A 2 8.71 -3.00 17.87
CA ARG A 2 7.53 -2.51 17.11
C ARG A 2 6.19 -2.80 17.79
N TYR A 3 6.14 -3.87 18.58
CA TYR A 3 4.94 -4.39 19.23
C TYR A 3 5.04 -4.29 20.76
N GLU A 4 3.90 -4.23 21.43
CA GLU A 4 3.72 -4.48 22.86
C GLU A 4 2.80 -5.67 23.09
N LYS A 5 3.04 -6.38 24.18
CA LYS A 5 2.14 -7.42 24.66
C LYS A 5 1.12 -6.78 25.60
N ASN A 6 -0.16 -6.92 25.31
CA ASN A 6 -1.24 -6.47 26.17
C ASN A 6 -2.22 -7.63 26.36
N GLY A 7 -2.29 -8.19 27.57
CA GLY A 7 -3.19 -9.32 27.88
C GLY A 7 -2.96 -10.60 27.06
N GLY A 8 -1.77 -10.79 26.49
CA GLY A 8 -1.47 -11.93 25.60
C GLY A 8 -1.48 -11.59 24.10
N GLU A 9 -2.07 -10.45 23.72
CA GLU A 9 -2.11 -9.99 22.33
C GLU A 9 -0.92 -9.09 21.98
N LEU A 10 -0.47 -9.15 20.72
CA LEU A 10 0.53 -8.22 20.18
C LEU A 10 -0.15 -7.01 19.57
N ARG A 11 0.15 -5.81 20.07
CA ARG A 11 -0.34 -4.53 19.55
C ARG A 11 0.79 -3.69 18.97
N ILE A 12 0.49 -3.02 17.87
CA ILE A 12 1.40 -2.14 17.13
C ILE A 12 1.60 -0.82 17.90
N LYS A 13 2.82 -0.54 18.38
CA LYS A 13 3.16 0.73 19.06
C LYS A 13 3.16 1.91 18.08
N ASN A 14 2.75 3.12 18.49
CA ASN A 14 3.00 4.35 17.72
C ASN A 14 2.71 4.26 16.21
N ARG A 15 1.54 3.75 15.80
CA ARG A 15 1.21 3.66 14.38
C ARG A 15 1.22 5.06 13.76
N LYS A 16 2.06 5.25 12.74
CA LYS A 16 2.08 6.51 11.99
C LYS A 16 0.74 6.74 11.29
N LYS A 17 0.29 7.99 11.28
CA LYS A 17 -0.92 8.42 10.55
C LYS A 17 -0.74 8.36 9.03
N LYS A 18 0.52 8.41 8.55
CA LYS A 18 0.88 8.36 7.14
C LYS A 18 1.72 7.13 6.81
N CYS A 19 1.76 6.75 5.54
CA CYS A 19 2.61 5.72 4.97
C CYS A 19 3.33 6.31 3.76
N ASP A 20 4.62 6.61 3.88
CA ASP A 20 5.36 7.25 2.79
C ASP A 20 5.62 6.27 1.63
N LEU A 21 5.73 4.97 1.93
CA LEU A 21 5.93 3.90 0.95
C LEU A 21 4.77 3.80 -0.06
N ALA A 22 3.55 4.15 0.33
CA ALA A 22 2.40 4.17 -0.57
C ALA A 22 2.51 5.23 -1.67
N SER A 23 3.44 6.19 -1.53
CA SER A 23 3.72 7.22 -2.53
C SER A 23 5.12 7.10 -3.15
N SER A 24 6.11 6.56 -2.42
CA SER A 24 7.49 6.45 -2.90
C SER A 24 7.81 5.16 -3.63
N ASN A 25 6.99 4.11 -3.47
CA ASN A 25 7.29 2.79 -4.04
C ASN A 25 6.27 2.41 -5.12
N ILE A 26 6.77 1.65 -6.08
CA ILE A 26 5.97 0.93 -7.08
C ILE A 26 6.22 -0.56 -6.84
N VAL A 27 5.14 -1.34 -6.74
CA VAL A 27 5.21 -2.79 -6.58
C VAL A 27 4.55 -3.43 -7.79
N ILE A 28 5.28 -4.31 -8.48
CA ILE A 28 4.80 -5.06 -9.62
C ILE A 28 4.77 -6.53 -9.21
N LEU A 29 3.59 -7.14 -9.27
CA LEU A 29 3.40 -8.56 -8.99
C LEU A 29 3.92 -9.41 -10.17
N ALA A 30 4.10 -10.71 -9.94
CA ALA A 30 4.66 -11.63 -10.94
C ALA A 30 3.82 -11.72 -12.23
N ASP A 31 2.52 -11.41 -12.16
CA ASP A 31 1.60 -11.35 -13.30
C ASP A 31 1.54 -9.95 -13.97
N GLY A 32 2.45 -9.06 -13.60
CA GLY A 32 2.55 -7.71 -14.17
C GLY A 32 1.65 -6.66 -13.51
N LYS A 33 0.72 -7.06 -12.64
CA LYS A 33 -0.16 -6.11 -11.95
C LYS A 33 0.64 -5.15 -11.08
N VAL A 34 0.42 -3.86 -11.27
CA VAL A 34 0.99 -2.80 -10.44
C VAL A 34 0.10 -2.61 -9.22
N SER A 35 0.57 -3.12 -8.09
CA SER A 35 -0.13 -3.18 -6.82
C SER A 35 0.17 -1.96 -5.93
N MET A 36 -0.71 -1.69 -4.97
CA MET A 36 -0.63 -0.57 -4.05
C MET A 36 0.66 -0.52 -3.23
N CYS A 37 1.08 -1.65 -2.66
CA CYS A 37 2.29 -1.76 -1.86
C CYS A 37 2.66 -3.22 -1.66
N CYS A 38 3.81 -3.49 -1.02
CA CYS A 38 4.31 -4.84 -0.81
C CYS A 38 3.40 -5.71 0.10
N TYR A 39 2.52 -5.10 0.90
CA TYR A 39 1.53 -5.82 1.71
C TYR A 39 0.29 -6.25 0.90
N ASP A 40 0.07 -5.72 -0.29
CA ASP A 40 -1.04 -6.08 -1.18
C ASP A 40 -0.64 -7.26 -2.11
N TYR A 41 -0.02 -8.30 -1.53
CA TYR A 41 0.50 -9.45 -2.29
C TYR A 41 -0.59 -10.26 -3.02
N LYS A 42 -1.85 -10.14 -2.59
CA LYS A 42 -3.02 -10.74 -3.27
C LYS A 42 -3.53 -9.90 -4.44
N GLY A 43 -2.98 -8.71 -4.66
CA GLY A 43 -3.38 -7.82 -5.75
C GLY A 43 -4.82 -7.34 -5.64
N GLN A 44 -5.29 -7.00 -4.43
CA GLN A 44 -6.65 -6.48 -4.22
C GLN A 44 -6.75 -4.99 -4.57
N TYR A 45 -5.63 -4.27 -4.60
CA TYR A 45 -5.59 -2.83 -4.86
C TYR A 45 -4.66 -2.51 -6.05
N ILE A 46 -5.19 -2.67 -7.25
CA ILE A 46 -4.43 -2.53 -8.50
C ILE A 46 -4.54 -1.12 -9.12
N TYR A 47 -3.42 -0.63 -9.63
CA TYR A 47 -3.29 0.62 -10.38
C TYR A 47 -3.30 0.42 -11.90
N GLY A 48 -2.82 -0.72 -12.38
CA GLY A 48 -2.75 -1.08 -13.80
C GLY A 48 -1.93 -2.36 -13.99
N ASN A 49 -1.60 -2.69 -15.23
CA ASN A 49 -0.73 -3.82 -15.58
C ASN A 49 0.44 -3.32 -16.42
N ALA A 50 1.67 -3.57 -15.95
CA ALA A 50 2.91 -3.14 -16.61
C ALA A 50 3.24 -3.97 -17.86
N LEU A 51 2.62 -5.14 -18.04
CA LEU A 51 2.74 -5.95 -19.25
C LEU A 51 1.82 -5.44 -20.38
N GLU A 52 0.80 -4.64 -20.05
CA GLU A 52 -0.19 -4.14 -21.02
C GLU A 52 0.07 -2.69 -21.43
N ASN A 53 0.45 -1.83 -20.47
CA ASN A 53 0.58 -0.39 -20.68
C ASN A 53 1.90 0.14 -20.08
N LYS A 54 2.44 1.24 -20.62
CA LYS A 54 3.61 1.88 -19.99
C LYS A 54 3.14 2.46 -18.66
N LEU A 55 3.94 2.27 -17.61
CA LEU A 55 3.63 2.76 -16.26
C LEU A 55 3.20 4.24 -16.24
N LYS A 56 3.90 5.08 -17.00
CA LYS A 56 3.64 6.53 -17.07
C LYS A 56 2.23 6.87 -17.58
N ASP A 57 1.61 5.99 -18.37
CA ASP A 57 0.33 6.23 -19.03
C ASP A 57 -0.82 6.21 -18.01
N PHE A 58 -0.73 5.37 -16.97
CA PHE A 58 -1.73 5.29 -15.92
C PHE A 58 -1.29 5.89 -14.58
N TRP A 59 0.01 5.96 -14.29
CA TRP A 59 0.51 6.38 -12.98
C TRP A 59 0.08 7.80 -12.59
N GLN A 60 -0.08 8.69 -13.56
CA GLN A 60 -0.45 10.09 -13.32
C GLN A 60 -1.94 10.37 -13.40
N LEU A 61 -2.77 9.36 -13.70
CA LEU A 61 -4.21 9.53 -13.80
C LEU A 61 -4.80 10.00 -12.44
N PRO A 62 -5.80 10.89 -12.45
CA PRO A 62 -6.39 11.43 -11.23
C PRO A 62 -6.87 10.37 -10.24
N ASP A 63 -7.53 9.32 -10.72
CA ASP A 63 -8.02 8.23 -9.86
C ASP A 63 -6.90 7.40 -9.25
N ILE A 64 -5.80 7.20 -9.98
CA ILE A 64 -4.62 6.47 -9.47
C ILE A 64 -3.89 7.32 -8.42
N ARG A 65 -3.75 8.63 -8.66
CA ARG A 65 -3.24 9.58 -7.65
C ARG A 65 -4.11 9.54 -6.39
N LYS A 66 -5.44 9.62 -6.53
CA LYS A 66 -6.38 9.54 -5.41
C LYS A 66 -6.24 8.24 -4.62
N LYS A 67 -6.10 7.09 -5.30
CA LYS A 67 -5.84 5.81 -4.62
C LYS A 67 -4.53 5.84 -3.83
N ARG A 68 -3.45 6.42 -4.38
CA ARG A 68 -2.18 6.59 -3.63
C ARG A 68 -2.32 7.53 -2.44
N ASP A 69 -3.08 8.62 -2.55
CA ASP A 69 -3.31 9.55 -1.44
C ASP A 69 -4.11 8.92 -0.31
N LEU A 70 -5.11 8.11 -0.64
CA LEU A 70 -5.87 7.31 0.33
C LEU A 70 -4.97 6.27 1.02
N ALA A 71 -4.07 5.62 0.28
CA ALA A 71 -3.09 4.69 0.86
C ALA A 71 -2.07 5.41 1.74
N LYS A 72 -1.57 6.57 1.32
CA LYS A 72 -0.66 7.44 2.08
C LYS A 72 -1.28 7.87 3.41
N THR A 73 -2.58 8.16 3.42
CA THR A 73 -3.35 8.52 4.63
C THR A 73 -3.95 7.30 5.35
N ARG A 74 -3.49 6.09 4.98
CA ARG A 74 -3.86 4.79 5.54
C ARG A 74 -5.37 4.51 5.54
N LYS A 75 -6.13 5.02 4.58
CA LYS A 75 -7.61 4.91 4.56
C LYS A 75 -8.14 3.55 4.10
N TYR A 76 -7.31 2.67 3.53
CA TYR A 76 -7.75 1.34 3.14
C TYR A 76 -7.69 0.33 4.30
N PRO A 77 -8.57 -0.69 4.32
CA PRO A 77 -8.54 -1.77 5.31
C PRO A 77 -7.15 -2.42 5.46
N LEU A 78 -6.45 -2.67 4.35
CA LEU A 78 -5.08 -3.19 4.37
C LEU A 78 -4.12 -2.32 5.17
N CYS A 79 -4.21 -0.99 5.01
CA CYS A 79 -3.35 -0.03 5.72
C CYS A 79 -3.63 0.00 7.24
N GLN A 80 -4.84 -0.39 7.66
CA GLN A 80 -5.30 -0.44 9.05
C GLN A 80 -4.87 -1.72 9.78
N VAL A 81 -4.34 -2.72 9.08
CA VAL A 81 -3.73 -3.90 9.71
C VAL A 81 -2.23 -3.99 9.45
N CYS A 82 -1.72 -3.19 8.51
CA CYS A 82 -0.30 -3.12 8.19
C CYS A 82 0.56 -2.69 9.40
N ALA A 83 1.65 -3.43 9.61
CA ALA A 83 2.65 -3.17 10.65
C ALA A 83 3.84 -2.33 10.18
N ASN A 84 3.90 -1.99 8.89
CA ASN A 84 5.02 -1.25 8.32
C ASN A 84 5.13 0.17 8.91
N TYR A 85 6.38 0.65 8.97
CA TYR A 85 6.80 1.88 9.67
C TYR A 85 6.25 3.18 9.09
#